data_AF-K7KU52-F1
#
_entry.id   AF-K7KU52-F1
#
_cell.length_a   1.000
_cell.length_b   1.000
_cell.length_c   1.000
_cell.angle_alpha   90.00
_cell.angle_beta   90.00
_cell.angle_gamma   90.00
#
_symmetry.space_group_name_H-M   'P 1'
#
loop_
_entity.id
_entity.type
_entity.pdbx_description
1 polymer ?
#
loop_
_entity_poly.entity_id
_entity_poly.type
_entity_poly.pdbx_seq_one_letter_code
_entity_poly.pdbx_strand_id
1 'polypeptide(L)' 'MEVQRMRELLKLWSTLQINRVALVGGNHTAARFCTR' A
#
# COMPACT_ATOMS: atom_id res chain seq x y z
N MET A 1 15.77 -2.75 2.94
CA MET A 1 15.37 -1.35 2.71
C MET A 1 13.85 -1.23 2.52
N GLU A 2 13.23 -2.08 1.70
CA GLU A 2 11.78 -2.06 1.42
C GLU A 2 10.87 -2.15 2.66
N VAL A 3 11.17 -3.05 3.60
CA VAL A 3 10.38 -3.23 4.84
C VAL A 3 10.38 -1.97 5.72
N GLN A 4 11.51 -1.25 5.79
CA GLN A 4 11.60 -0.01 6.56
C GLN A 4 10.70 1.07 5.92
N ARG A 5 10.73 1.19 4.59
CA ARG A 5 9.85 2.09 3.83
C ARG A 5 8.37 1.76 4.04
N MET A 6 8.00 0.47 4.04
CA MET A 6 6.62 0.07 4.34
C MET A 6 6.20 0.49 5.75
N ARG A 7 7.08 0.34 6.76
CA ARG A 7 6.81 0.77 8.13
C ARG A 7 6.60 2.28 8.25
N GLU A 8 7.43 3.08 7.56
CA GLU A 8 7.29 4.54 7.53
C GLU A 8 5.99 4.98 6.86
N LEU A 9 5.61 4.35 5.74
CA LEU A 9 4.34 4.63 5.06
C LEU A 9 3.14 4.24 5.92
N LEU A 10 3.19 3.10 6.63
CA LEU A 10 2.15 2.71 7.58
C LEU A 10 2.02 3.71 8.73
N LYS A 11 3.15 4.19 9.28
CA LYS A 11 3.15 5.23 10.30
C LYS A 11 2.54 6.54 9.79
N LEU A 12 2.93 6.98 8.60
CA LEU A 12 2.37 8.17 7.94
C LEU A 12 0.86 8.02 7.72
N TRP A 13 0.42 6.86 7.24
CA TRP A 13 -0.99 6.53 7.05
C TRP A 13 -1.79 6.62 8.35
N SER A 14 -1.26 6.07 9.45
CA SER A 14 -1.88 6.16 10.78
C SER A 14 -1.94 7.60 11.31
N THR A 15 -0.92 8.42 11.06
CA THR A 15 -0.88 9.82 11.53
C THR A 15 -1.82 10.72 10.75
N LEU A 16 -1.92 10.55 9.43
CA LEU A 16 -2.75 11.42 8.59
C LEU A 16 -4.25 11.08 8.65
N GLN A 17 -4.64 9.99 9.31
CA GLN A 17 -6.02 9.48 9.36
C GLN A 17 -6.66 9.37 7.96
N ILE A 18 -5.85 9.11 6.94
CA ILE A 18 -6.31 9.03 5.56
C ILE A 18 -6.95 7.67 5.34
N ASN A 19 -8.28 7.63 5.21
CA ASN A 19 -8.99 6.39 4.90
C ASN A 19 -8.97 6.01 3.40
N ARG A 20 -8.23 6.77 2.57
CA ARG A 20 -8.15 6.57 1.13
C ARG A 20 -6.79 6.00 0.74
N VAL A 21 -6.79 4.75 0.28
CA VAL A 21 -5.65 4.10 -0.34
C VAL A 21 -6.08 3.70 -1.75
N ALA A 22 -5.22 3.90 -2.74
CA ALA A 22 -5.44 3.46 -4.10
C ALA A 22 -4.38 2.41 -4.48
N LEU A 23 -4.82 1.29 -5.05
CA LEU A 23 -3.93 0.33 -5.67
C LEU A 23 -3.59 0.84 -7.07
N VAL A 24 -2.37 1.32 -7.27
CA VAL A 24 -1.89 1.76 -8.57
C VAL A 24 -1.01 0.66 -9.16
N GLY A 25 -1.43 0.10 -10.29
CA GLY A 25 -0.71 -0.94 -11.00
C GLY A 25 -1.46 -1.41 -12.24
N GLY A 26 -0.74 -2.07 -13.15
CA GLY A 26 -1.36 -2.72 -14.31
C GLY A 26 -2.07 -4.03 -13.92
N ASN A 27 -2.71 -4.66 -14.92
CA ASN A 27 -3.48 -5.91 -14.74
C ASN A 27 -2.72 -7.00 -13.97
N HIS A 28 -1.41 -7.15 -14.21
CA HIS A 28 -0.57 -8.12 -13.51
C HIS A 28 -0.45 -7.83 -11.99
N THR A 29 -0.26 -6.57 -11.61
CA THR A 29 -0.17 -6.16 -10.19
C THR A 29 -1.52 -6.26 -9.49
N ALA A 30 -2.60 -5.85 -10.17
CA ALA A 30 -3.96 -5.96 -9.66
C ALA A 30 -4.36 -7.44 -9.44
N ALA A 31 -4.04 -8.31 -10.40
CA ALA A 31 -4.32 -9.75 -10.29
C ALA A 31 -3.68 -10.35 -9.05
N ARG A 32 -2.39 -10.11 -8.79
CA ARG A 32 -1.67 -10.66 -7.62
C ARG A 32 -2.22 -10.19 -6.27
N PHE A 33 -2.85 -9.01 -6.22
CA PHE A 33 -3.43 -8.50 -4.97
C PHE A 33 -4.85 -9.00 -4.74
N CYS A 34 -5.63 -9.19 -5.82
CA CYS A 34 -7.02 -9.63 -5.75
C CYS A 34 -7.17 -11.16 -5.67
N THR A 35 -6.16 -11.92 -6.12
CA THR A 35 -6.13 -13.37 -5.94
C THR A 35 -5.58 -13.69 -4.56
N ARG A 36 -6.45 -14.20 -3.68
CA ARG A 36 -6.02 -14.88 -2.45
C ARG A 36 -5.27 -16.16 -2.77
#